data_AF-A0A847BTV2-F1
#
_entry.id   AF-A0A847BTV2-F1
#
_cell.length_a   1.000
_cell.length_b   1.000
_cell.length_c   1.000
_cell.angle_alpha   90.00
_cell.angle_beta   90.00
_cell.angle_gamma   90.00
#
_symmetry.space_group_name_H-M   'P 1'
#
loop_
_entity.id
_entity.type
_entity.pdbx_description
1 polymer ?
#
loop_
_entity_poly.entity_id
_entity_poly.type
_entity_poly.pdbx_seq_one_letter_code
_entity_poly.pdbx_strand_id
1 'polypeptide(L)'
;LILGVAYSENFAQSLAIFGVVGAGLTIVLKEVVLSMVAWVVLMTGSMIRLGDRIKIEKVNNPIIGDVVDISLTKITLYENITNDSVTSHKRAGRIIFVPNYLIFTSEIYNYTHLSMKTIIDLVEINFSFDSNFGKAETITREVVENISGRYADMAKRQYDKLKSRYTLRNMPTYPRIVFYPSIQGDGVTMAIWYIAPYREILNLKSEITKQCITQLNAQEDIKLIYSSASVYLESNRKKSTFGSVQI
;
A
#
# COMPACT_ATOMS: atom_id res chain seq x y z
N LEU A 1 62.51 -32.65 9.91
CA LEU A 1 61.43 -32.58 8.90
C LEU A 1 60.09 -33.10 9.45
N ILE A 2 60.02 -34.32 10.00
CA ILE A 2 58.78 -34.95 10.52
C ILE A 2 58.08 -34.14 11.64
N LEU A 3 58.85 -33.59 12.61
CA LEU A 3 58.29 -32.74 13.67
C LEU A 3 57.73 -31.38 13.16
N GLY A 4 58.29 -30.84 12.07
CA GLY A 4 57.81 -29.60 11.46
C GLY A 4 56.51 -29.80 10.68
N VAL A 5 56.34 -30.96 10.04
CA VAL A 5 55.11 -31.35 9.36
C VAL A 5 53.98 -31.59 10.37
N ALA A 6 54.24 -32.30 11.48
CA ALA A 6 53.25 -32.53 12.53
C ALA A 6 52.78 -31.24 13.24
N TYR A 7 53.68 -30.28 13.48
CA TYR A 7 53.31 -28.96 14.02
C TYR A 7 52.46 -28.15 13.02
N SER A 8 52.79 -28.22 11.73
CA SER A 8 52.02 -27.58 10.65
C SER A 8 50.62 -28.18 10.50
N GLU A 9 50.46 -29.49 10.67
CA GLU A 9 49.16 -30.18 10.60
C GLU A 9 48.24 -29.78 11.76
N ASN A 10 48.76 -29.70 12.99
CA ASN A 10 48.00 -29.24 14.16
C ASN A 10 47.55 -27.78 14.04
N PHE A 11 48.37 -26.92 13.42
CA PHE A 11 48.01 -25.55 13.11
C PHE A 11 46.90 -25.47 12.04
N ALA A 12 47.01 -26.27 10.97
CA ALA A 12 46.00 -26.34 9.92
C ALA A 12 44.64 -26.85 10.44
N GLN A 13 44.62 -27.86 11.31
CA GLN A 13 43.40 -28.35 11.95
C GLN A 13 42.75 -27.30 12.84
N SER A 14 43.54 -26.57 13.63
CA SER A 14 43.05 -25.46 14.45
C SER A 14 42.44 -24.36 13.58
N LEU A 15 43.10 -23.99 12.47
CA LEU A 15 42.59 -23.02 11.52
C LEU A 15 41.27 -23.48 10.86
N ALA A 16 41.15 -24.77 10.53
CA ALA A 16 39.92 -25.34 9.99
C ALA A 16 38.77 -25.25 11.00
N ILE A 17 39.02 -25.54 12.28
CA ILE A 17 38.02 -25.39 13.35
C ILE A 17 37.59 -23.92 13.50
N PHE A 18 38.54 -22.98 13.52
CA PHE A 18 38.22 -21.55 13.55
C PHE A 18 37.44 -21.10 12.31
N GLY A 19 37.73 -21.65 11.14
CA GLY A 19 36.97 -21.39 9.92
C GLY A 19 35.51 -21.84 10.04
N VAL A 20 35.27 -23.04 10.56
CA VAL A 20 33.91 -23.56 10.78
C VAL A 20 33.16 -22.76 11.84
N VAL A 21 33.81 -22.46 12.98
CA VAL A 21 33.22 -21.63 14.05
C VAL A 21 32.92 -20.22 13.54
N GLY A 22 33.83 -19.62 12.77
CA GLY A 22 33.66 -18.30 12.17
C GLY A 22 32.51 -18.24 11.17
N ALA A 23 32.35 -19.28 10.35
CA ALA A 23 31.21 -19.40 9.43
C ALA A 23 29.88 -19.49 10.20
N GLY A 24 29.83 -20.31 11.27
CA GLY A 24 28.65 -20.40 12.13
C GLY A 24 28.29 -19.06 12.80
N LEU A 25 29.28 -18.36 13.35
CA LEU A 25 29.09 -17.05 13.98
C LEU A 25 28.60 -16.00 12.97
N THR A 26 29.14 -16.02 11.75
CA THR A 26 28.73 -15.10 10.68
C THR A 26 27.28 -15.30 10.30
N ILE A 27 26.82 -16.55 10.19
CA ILE A 27 25.42 -16.86 9.86
C ILE A 27 24.47 -16.28 10.93
N VAL A 28 24.81 -16.43 12.20
CA VAL A 28 23.99 -15.94 13.32
C VAL A 28 24.00 -14.40 13.40
N LEU A 29 25.17 -13.77 13.23
CA LEU A 29 25.32 -12.31 13.38
C LEU A 29 24.97 -11.52 12.13
N LYS A 30 24.74 -12.18 10.99
CA LYS A 30 24.49 -11.53 9.70
C LYS A 30 23.48 -10.39 9.80
N GLU A 31 22.32 -10.62 10.40
CA GLU A 31 21.25 -9.61 10.49
C GLU A 31 21.61 -8.44 11.41
N VAL A 32 22.36 -8.69 12.48
CA VAL A 32 22.83 -7.64 13.41
C VAL A 32 23.84 -6.74 12.70
N VAL A 33 24.83 -7.34 12.03
CA VAL A 33 25.85 -6.59 11.28
C VAL A 33 25.20 -5.80 10.14
N LEU A 34 24.31 -6.42 9.37
CA LEU A 34 23.55 -5.73 8.31
C LEU A 34 22.71 -4.59 8.87
N SER A 35 22.12 -4.73 10.06
CA SER A 35 21.35 -3.66 10.68
C SER A 35 22.22 -2.46 11.08
N MET A 36 23.44 -2.70 11.55
CA MET A 36 24.40 -1.63 11.84
C MET A 36 24.86 -0.91 10.57
N VAL A 37 25.14 -1.65 9.50
CA VAL A 37 25.48 -1.07 8.18
C VAL A 37 24.30 -0.28 7.64
N ALA A 38 23.09 -0.84 7.71
CA ALA A 38 21.85 -0.17 7.32
C ALA A 38 21.63 1.12 8.10
N TRP A 39 21.94 1.16 9.39
CA TRP A 39 21.87 2.39 10.17
C TRP A 39 22.78 3.50 9.63
N VAL A 40 24.03 3.18 9.27
CA VAL A 40 24.94 4.16 8.65
C VAL A 40 24.36 4.66 7.33
N VAL A 41 23.79 3.78 6.51
CA VAL A 41 23.12 4.14 5.26
C VAL A 41 21.89 5.02 5.50
N LEU A 42 21.10 4.76 6.54
CA LEU A 42 19.93 5.57 6.90
C LEU A 42 20.32 6.95 7.42
N MET A 43 21.42 7.05 8.17
CA MET A 43 21.93 8.32 8.69
C MET A 43 22.55 9.20 7.61
N THR A 44 23.25 8.60 6.64
CA THR A 44 23.93 9.33 5.55
C THR A 44 23.05 9.53 4.32
N GLY A 45 22.12 8.60 4.09
CA GLY A 45 21.19 8.62 2.98
C GLY A 45 20.01 9.56 3.21
N SER A 46 19.23 9.77 2.15
CA SER A 46 18.00 10.56 2.21
C SER A 46 16.76 9.72 1.94
N MET A 47 16.79 8.41 2.18
CA MET A 47 15.67 7.51 1.85
C MET A 47 14.52 7.64 2.85
N ILE A 48 14.85 7.73 4.15
CA ILE A 48 13.90 7.78 5.26
C ILE A 48 14.43 8.79 6.28
N ARG A 49 13.55 9.65 6.80
CA ARG A 49 13.88 10.62 7.86
C ARG A 49 12.91 10.48 9.03
N LEU A 50 13.31 11.04 10.17
CA LEU A 50 12.42 11.21 11.31
C LEU A 50 11.19 12.04 10.88
N GLY A 51 10.00 11.54 11.24
CA GLY A 51 8.72 12.11 10.87
C GLY A 51 8.18 11.67 9.51
N ASP A 52 8.92 10.88 8.74
CA ASP A 52 8.42 10.38 7.45
C ASP A 52 7.32 9.33 7.64
N ARG A 53 6.28 9.40 6.79
CA ARG A 53 5.26 8.36 6.66
C ARG A 53 5.76 7.32 5.67
N ILE A 54 6.04 6.11 6.13
CA ILE A 54 6.53 5.03 5.26
C ILE A 54 5.59 3.82 5.28
N LYS A 55 5.54 3.10 4.16
CA LYS A 55 5.04 1.72 4.08
C LYS A 55 6.21 0.79 3.81
N ILE A 56 6.29 -0.27 4.60
CA ILE A 56 7.25 -1.35 4.40
C ILE A 56 6.45 -2.58 3.98
N GLU A 57 6.73 -3.09 2.79
CA GLU A 57 6.11 -4.32 2.33
C GLU A 57 6.89 -5.52 2.87
N LYS A 58 6.21 -6.32 3.69
CA LYS A 58 6.66 -7.63 4.13
C LYS A 58 5.70 -8.67 3.57
N VAL A 59 6.25 -9.82 3.19
CA VAL A 59 5.58 -10.94 2.49
C VAL A 59 4.14 -11.22 2.93
N ASN A 60 3.81 -11.02 4.21
CA ASN A 60 2.48 -11.35 4.74
C ASN A 60 1.66 -10.17 5.26
N ASN A 61 2.24 -9.00 5.56
CA ASN A 61 1.50 -7.84 6.07
C ASN A 61 2.28 -6.55 5.79
N PRO A 62 1.71 -5.61 5.02
CA PRO A 62 2.29 -4.28 4.91
C PRO A 62 2.22 -3.54 6.24
N ILE A 63 3.28 -2.82 6.57
CA ILE A 63 3.34 -1.98 7.77
C ILE A 63 3.35 -0.53 7.33
N ILE A 64 2.40 0.28 7.80
CA ILE A 64 2.34 1.71 7.50
C ILE A 64 2.47 2.49 8.81
N GLY A 65 3.39 3.43 8.88
CA GLY A 65 3.56 4.26 10.07
C GLY A 65 4.44 5.48 9.84
N ASP A 66 4.40 6.38 10.82
CA ASP A 66 5.27 7.55 10.89
C ASP A 66 6.57 7.17 11.63
N VAL A 67 7.72 7.53 11.08
CA VAL A 67 9.03 7.23 11.68
C VAL A 67 9.25 8.10 12.90
N VAL A 68 9.35 7.48 14.07
CA VAL A 68 9.54 8.17 15.36
C VAL A 68 11.01 8.20 15.75
N ASP A 69 11.75 7.13 15.48
CA ASP A 69 13.16 7.00 15.83
C ASP A 69 13.91 6.07 14.86
N ILE A 70 15.21 6.31 14.68
CA ILE A 70 16.12 5.44 13.94
C ILE A 70 17.32 5.12 14.84
N SER A 71 17.23 3.95 15.48
CA SER A 71 18.26 3.39 16.35
C SER A 71 19.24 2.51 15.57
N LEU A 72 20.37 2.14 16.20
CA LEU A 72 21.46 1.37 15.57
C LEU A 72 21.00 0.05 14.90
N THR A 73 20.00 -0.63 15.47
CA THR A 73 19.52 -1.92 14.97
C THR A 73 18.11 -1.87 14.38
N LYS A 74 17.35 -0.80 14.62
CA LYS A 74 15.93 -0.74 14.29
C LYS A 74 15.41 0.67 14.00
N ILE A 75 14.40 0.74 13.15
CA ILE A 75 13.53 1.88 12.93
C ILE A 75 12.29 1.69 13.81
N THR A 76 11.88 2.73 14.53
CA THR A 76 10.66 2.75 15.33
C THR A 76 9.58 3.51 14.57
N LEU A 77 8.46 2.85 14.28
CA LEU A 77 7.31 3.43 13.59
C LEU A 77 6.13 3.56 14.54
N TYR A 78 5.36 4.64 14.40
CA TYR A 78 4.05 4.80 15.02
C TYR A 78 2.97 4.57 13.96
N GLU A 79 2.18 3.53 14.14
CA GLU A 79 1.08 3.18 13.24
C GLU A 79 -0.15 4.04 13.53
N ASN A 80 -0.61 4.79 12.53
CA ASN A 80 -1.87 5.52 12.59
C ASN A 80 -2.97 4.75 11.84
N ILE A 81 -4.22 5.21 11.93
CA ILE A 81 -5.35 4.65 11.19
C ILE A 81 -5.08 4.81 9.68
N THR A 82 -5.16 3.70 8.95
CA THR A 82 -4.94 3.63 7.50
C THR A 82 -6.08 2.84 6.84
N ASN A 83 -6.14 2.82 5.51
CA ASN A 83 -7.09 1.96 4.78
C ASN A 83 -6.95 0.49 5.21
N ASP A 84 -5.72 -0.02 5.33
CA ASP A 84 -5.44 -1.41 5.76
C ASP A 84 -5.85 -1.66 7.21
N SER A 85 -5.81 -0.64 8.06
CA SER A 85 -6.32 -0.73 9.44
C SER A 85 -7.84 -0.85 9.46
N VAL A 86 -8.55 -0.23 8.52
CA VAL A 86 -10.01 -0.26 8.43
C VAL A 86 -10.50 -1.61 7.86
N THR A 87 -9.84 -2.12 6.82
CA THR A 87 -10.31 -3.30 6.07
C THR A 87 -9.76 -4.62 6.63
N SER A 88 -8.47 -4.67 7.00
CA SER A 88 -7.78 -5.92 7.32
C SER A 88 -7.53 -6.06 8.83
N HIS A 89 -6.76 -5.14 9.40
CA HIS A 89 -6.20 -5.33 10.76
C HIS A 89 -7.16 -4.96 11.89
N LYS A 90 -8.14 -4.09 11.61
CA LYS A 90 -9.15 -3.56 12.55
C LYS A 90 -8.57 -2.99 13.86
N ARG A 91 -7.29 -2.59 13.86
CA ARG A 91 -6.53 -2.04 15.00
C ARG A 91 -5.49 -1.05 14.47
N ALA A 92 -5.15 -0.03 15.26
CA ALA A 92 -4.12 0.98 14.98
C ALA A 92 -3.54 1.54 16.30
N GLY A 93 -2.51 2.41 16.22
CA GLY A 93 -1.92 3.08 17.38
C GLY A 93 -0.74 2.35 18.02
N ARG A 94 -0.16 1.36 17.33
CA ARG A 94 0.96 0.54 17.83
C ARG A 94 2.30 1.22 17.55
N ILE A 95 3.26 1.00 18.44
CA ILE A 95 4.68 1.21 18.14
C ILE A 95 5.22 -0.07 17.51
N ILE A 96 5.82 0.05 16.33
CA ILE A 96 6.34 -1.07 15.55
C ILE A 96 7.85 -0.92 15.44
N PHE A 97 8.58 -1.96 15.82
CA PHE A 97 10.03 -2.03 15.70
C PHE A 97 10.41 -2.80 14.45
N VAL A 98 11.07 -2.13 13.52
CA VAL A 98 11.48 -2.68 12.23
C VAL A 98 13.01 -2.82 12.23
N PRO A 99 13.57 -4.03 12.11
CA PRO A 99 15.01 -4.21 11.97
C PRO A 99 15.56 -3.43 10.76
N ASN A 100 16.69 -2.74 10.95
CA ASN A 100 17.25 -1.89 9.90
C ASN A 100 17.68 -2.68 8.66
N TYR A 101 18.10 -3.95 8.80
CA TYR A 101 18.50 -4.75 7.63
C TYR A 101 17.39 -4.91 6.58
N LEU A 102 16.12 -4.72 6.97
CA LEU A 102 14.98 -4.84 6.06
C LEU A 102 15.01 -3.81 4.94
N ILE A 103 15.73 -2.70 5.08
CA ILE A 103 15.88 -1.73 3.98
C ILE A 103 16.57 -2.32 2.75
N PHE A 104 17.31 -3.42 2.90
CA PHE A 104 18.01 -4.10 1.82
C PHE A 104 17.18 -5.23 1.18
N THR A 105 16.16 -5.72 1.88
CA THR A 105 15.41 -6.92 1.47
C THR A 105 13.95 -6.64 1.16
N SER A 106 13.41 -5.54 1.66
CA SER A 106 12.01 -5.14 1.50
C SER A 106 11.88 -3.86 0.68
N GLU A 107 10.78 -3.75 -0.05
CA GLU A 107 10.41 -2.51 -0.70
C GLU A 107 9.91 -1.51 0.34
N ILE A 108 10.42 -0.28 0.26
CA ILE A 108 10.05 0.82 1.15
C ILE A 108 9.45 1.94 0.32
N TYR A 109 8.20 2.26 0.64
CA TYR A 109 7.45 3.34 0.03
C TYR A 109 7.43 4.52 1.00
N ASN A 110 8.06 5.64 0.65
CA ASN A 110 8.05 6.84 1.47
C ASN A 110 7.03 7.85 0.91
N TYR A 111 5.94 8.06 1.66
CA TYR A 111 4.83 8.94 1.25
C TYR A 111 5.11 10.43 1.48
N THR A 112 6.09 10.76 2.33
CA THR A 112 6.41 12.15 2.71
C THR A 112 7.83 12.55 2.34
N HIS A 113 8.44 11.79 1.42
CA HIS A 113 9.80 12.02 0.95
C HIS A 113 9.99 13.49 0.51
N LEU A 114 11.15 14.06 0.82
CA LEU A 114 11.44 15.50 0.62
C LEU A 114 10.39 16.45 1.24
N SER A 115 9.80 16.05 2.37
CA SER A 115 8.78 16.84 3.08
C SER A 115 7.51 17.06 2.25
N MET A 116 7.19 16.12 1.36
CA MET A 116 5.87 16.04 0.75
C MET A 116 4.81 15.87 1.83
N LYS A 117 3.66 16.50 1.62
CA LYS A 117 2.51 16.43 2.52
C LYS A 117 1.27 15.92 1.80
N THR A 118 1.27 15.90 0.48
CA THR A 118 0.15 15.39 -0.33
C THR A 118 0.47 14.04 -0.92
N ILE A 119 -0.53 13.17 -0.92
CA ILE A 119 -0.53 11.88 -1.60
C ILE A 119 -1.75 11.80 -2.52
N ILE A 120 -1.70 10.87 -3.46
CA ILE A 120 -2.82 10.56 -4.35
C ILE A 120 -3.46 9.27 -3.81
N ASP A 121 -4.76 9.29 -3.61
CA ASP A 121 -5.54 8.11 -3.23
C ASP A 121 -6.67 7.88 -4.23
N LEU A 122 -7.34 6.73 -4.06
CA LEU A 122 -8.37 6.24 -4.95
C LEU A 122 -9.69 5.99 -4.21
N VAL A 123 -10.79 6.45 -4.79
CA VAL A 123 -12.16 6.00 -4.49
C VAL A 123 -12.70 5.27 -5.71
N GLU A 124 -13.36 4.14 -5.50
CA GLU A 124 -14.00 3.35 -6.55
C GLU A 124 -15.51 3.29 -6.28
N ILE A 125 -16.30 3.52 -7.34
CA ILE A 125 -17.77 3.41 -7.30
C ILE A 125 -18.21 2.53 -8.48
N ASN A 126 -19.07 1.56 -8.22
CA ASN A 126 -19.55 0.61 -9.23
C ASN A 126 -20.93 1.00 -9.76
N PHE A 127 -21.12 0.87 -11.07
CA PHE A 127 -22.31 1.24 -11.82
C PHE A 127 -22.77 0.10 -12.70
N SER A 128 -24.08 -0.01 -12.94
CA SER A 128 -24.60 -0.92 -13.96
C SER A 128 -24.25 -0.44 -15.37
N PHE A 129 -24.23 -1.36 -16.34
CA PHE A 129 -23.96 -1.04 -17.74
C PHE A 129 -24.95 -0.03 -18.35
N ASP A 130 -26.17 0.03 -17.81
CA ASP A 130 -27.24 0.93 -18.28
C ASP A 130 -27.14 2.35 -17.70
N SER A 131 -26.11 2.64 -16.89
CA SER A 131 -25.97 3.94 -16.23
C SER A 131 -25.41 5.02 -17.17
N ASN A 132 -25.83 6.26 -16.96
CA ASN A 132 -25.29 7.41 -17.67
C ASN A 132 -23.89 7.81 -17.16
N PHE A 133 -22.84 7.21 -17.75
CA PHE A 133 -21.45 7.43 -17.32
C PHE A 133 -20.98 8.88 -17.48
N GLY A 134 -21.36 9.57 -18.55
CA GLY A 134 -20.95 10.96 -18.79
C GLY A 134 -21.51 11.92 -17.74
N LYS A 135 -22.76 11.68 -17.32
CA LYS A 135 -23.39 12.44 -16.22
C LYS A 135 -22.74 12.10 -14.88
N ALA A 136 -22.48 10.82 -14.61
CA ALA A 136 -21.80 10.38 -13.39
C ALA A 136 -20.40 10.98 -13.26
N GLU A 137 -19.64 11.04 -14.36
CA GLU A 137 -18.32 11.66 -14.41
C GLU A 137 -18.39 13.16 -14.11
N THR A 138 -19.35 13.87 -14.69
CA THR A 138 -19.51 15.32 -14.52
C THR A 138 -19.82 15.67 -13.07
N ILE A 139 -20.83 15.01 -12.47
CA ILE A 139 -21.22 15.19 -11.07
C ILE A 139 -20.03 14.89 -10.15
N THR A 140 -19.36 13.75 -10.37
CA THR A 140 -18.23 13.33 -9.55
C THR A 140 -17.05 14.29 -9.65
N ARG A 141 -16.74 14.79 -10.85
CA ARG A 141 -15.68 15.75 -11.08
C ARG A 141 -15.91 17.02 -10.26
N GLU A 142 -17.13 17.57 -10.29
CA GLU A 142 -17.48 18.76 -9.53
C GLU A 142 -17.30 18.55 -8.02
N VAL A 143 -17.78 17.43 -7.48
CA VAL A 143 -17.62 17.08 -6.06
C VAL A 143 -16.14 17.00 -5.67
N VAL A 144 -15.33 16.29 -6.46
CA VAL A 144 -13.92 16.06 -6.14
C VAL A 144 -13.09 17.33 -6.31
N GLU A 145 -13.38 18.16 -7.31
CA GLU A 145 -12.72 19.47 -7.48
C GLU A 145 -13.02 20.41 -6.31
N ASN A 146 -14.26 20.42 -5.81
CA ASN A 146 -14.64 21.25 -4.65
C ASN A 146 -13.93 20.82 -3.35
N ILE A 147 -13.75 19.50 -3.14
CA ILE A 147 -13.13 18.97 -1.92
C ILE A 147 -11.60 18.95 -2.02
N SER A 148 -11.07 18.31 -3.07
CA SER A 148 -9.64 18.03 -3.27
C SER A 148 -8.90 19.17 -3.97
N GLY A 149 -9.59 19.99 -4.77
CA GLY A 149 -8.97 21.05 -5.57
C GLY A 149 -8.18 22.08 -4.77
N ARG A 150 -8.58 22.34 -3.51
CA ARG A 150 -7.84 23.23 -2.59
C ARG A 150 -6.39 22.76 -2.31
N TYR A 151 -6.08 21.48 -2.54
CA TYR A 151 -4.75 20.91 -2.32
C TYR A 151 -3.91 20.83 -3.61
N ALA A 152 -4.48 21.13 -4.79
CA ALA A 152 -3.81 21.02 -6.08
C ALA A 152 -2.55 21.88 -6.16
N ASP A 153 -2.62 23.15 -5.75
CA ASP A 153 -1.47 24.06 -5.76
C ASP A 153 -0.36 23.65 -4.79
N MET A 154 -0.73 23.07 -3.65
CA MET A 154 0.23 22.52 -2.69
C MET A 154 0.93 21.30 -3.30
N ALA A 155 0.17 20.38 -3.88
CA ALA A 155 0.72 19.19 -4.52
C ALA A 155 1.62 19.54 -5.70
N LYS A 156 1.22 20.49 -6.55
CA LYS A 156 2.04 20.97 -7.68
C LYS A 156 3.40 21.50 -7.21
N ARG A 157 3.40 22.40 -6.21
CA ARG A 157 4.65 22.95 -5.64
C ARG A 157 5.55 21.87 -5.02
N GLN A 158 4.95 20.86 -4.37
CA GLN A 158 5.70 19.74 -3.81
C GLN A 158 6.26 18.82 -4.90
N TYR A 159 5.48 18.58 -5.95
CA TYR A 159 5.89 17.79 -7.10
C TYR A 159 7.06 18.45 -7.82
N ASP A 160 7.02 19.77 -8.05
CA ASP A 160 8.13 20.50 -8.69
C ASP A 160 9.44 20.36 -7.91
N LYS A 161 9.38 20.28 -6.56
CA LYS A 161 10.55 19.96 -5.72
C LYS A 161 11.05 18.53 -5.91
N LEU A 162 10.17 17.57 -6.16
CA LEU A 162 10.61 16.22 -6.55
C LEU A 162 11.29 16.24 -7.92
N LYS A 163 10.73 16.97 -8.90
CA LYS A 163 11.29 17.05 -10.26
C LYS A 163 12.68 17.66 -10.30
N SER A 164 13.02 18.55 -9.36
CA SER A 164 14.37 19.11 -9.29
C SER A 164 15.41 18.11 -8.79
N ARG A 165 15.00 17.07 -8.07
CA ARG A 165 15.87 15.98 -7.60
C ARG A 165 15.83 14.74 -8.50
N TYR A 166 14.69 14.47 -9.13
CA TYR A 166 14.43 13.24 -9.87
C TYR A 166 13.94 13.53 -11.29
N THR A 167 14.31 12.68 -12.25
CA THR A 167 13.83 12.77 -13.63
C THR A 167 12.38 12.29 -13.72
N LEU A 168 11.44 13.20 -13.48
CA LEU A 168 10.01 12.94 -13.48
C LEU A 168 9.30 13.68 -14.62
N ARG A 169 8.24 13.05 -15.17
CA ARG A 169 7.32 13.71 -16.12
C ARG A 169 6.43 14.73 -15.40
N ASN A 170 5.62 15.49 -16.12
CA ASN A 170 4.64 16.36 -15.46
C ASN A 170 3.55 15.52 -14.79
N MET A 171 3.19 15.89 -13.55
CA MET A 171 2.05 15.31 -12.85
C MET A 171 0.75 15.95 -13.35
N PRO A 172 -0.33 15.18 -13.57
CA PRO A 172 -1.65 15.77 -13.78
C PRO A 172 -2.07 16.55 -12.52
N THR A 173 -2.42 17.82 -12.70
CA THR A 173 -2.71 18.75 -11.60
C THR A 173 -4.13 18.62 -11.04
N TYR A 174 -4.98 17.79 -11.65
CA TYR A 174 -6.40 17.68 -11.34
C TYR A 174 -6.81 16.23 -11.03
N PRO A 175 -7.92 16.03 -10.30
CA PRO A 175 -8.45 14.70 -10.06
C PRO A 175 -8.70 13.96 -11.38
N ARG A 176 -8.25 12.72 -11.46
CA ARG A 176 -8.38 11.91 -12.67
C ARG A 176 -9.49 10.88 -12.46
N ILE A 177 -10.48 10.91 -13.35
CA ILE A 177 -11.57 9.93 -13.37
C ILE A 177 -11.31 8.96 -14.53
N VAL A 178 -11.40 7.67 -14.27
CA VAL A 178 -11.22 6.60 -15.26
C VAL A 178 -12.31 5.55 -15.06
N PHE A 179 -12.85 5.04 -16.16
CA PHE A 179 -13.80 3.93 -16.14
C PHE A 179 -13.14 2.65 -16.65
N TYR A 180 -13.44 1.52 -16.02
CA TYR A 180 -13.01 0.18 -16.45
C TYR A 180 -14.04 -0.86 -16.02
N PRO A 181 -14.06 -2.06 -16.63
CA PRO A 181 -14.96 -3.14 -16.23
C PRO A 181 -14.80 -3.50 -14.75
N SER A 182 -15.93 -3.71 -14.05
CA SER A 182 -15.94 -4.14 -12.65
C SER A 182 -15.17 -5.44 -12.48
N ILE A 183 -14.41 -5.55 -11.38
CA ILE A 183 -13.69 -6.77 -11.00
C ILE A 183 -14.66 -7.96 -10.84
N GLN A 184 -15.90 -7.68 -10.40
CA GLN A 184 -16.94 -8.68 -10.21
C GLN A 184 -17.67 -9.03 -11.52
N GLY A 185 -17.40 -8.31 -12.62
CA GLY A 185 -17.99 -8.55 -13.94
C GLY A 185 -19.45 -8.11 -14.10
N ASP A 186 -20.01 -7.45 -13.09
CA ASP A 186 -21.41 -7.06 -13.00
C ASP A 186 -21.72 -5.65 -13.51
N GLY A 187 -20.70 -4.89 -13.92
CA GLY A 187 -20.85 -3.52 -14.38
C GLY A 187 -19.54 -2.82 -14.71
N VAL A 188 -19.53 -1.51 -14.51
CA VAL A 188 -18.40 -0.61 -14.75
C VAL A 188 -17.99 0.07 -13.44
N THR A 189 -16.70 0.10 -13.15
CA THR A 189 -16.13 0.82 -12.01
C THR A 189 -15.60 2.18 -12.47
N MET A 190 -15.98 3.22 -11.74
CA MET A 190 -15.39 4.56 -11.83
C MET A 190 -14.29 4.69 -10.77
N ALA A 191 -13.04 4.75 -11.21
CA ALA A 191 -11.89 5.09 -10.39
C ALA A 191 -11.68 6.60 -10.34
N ILE A 192 -11.69 7.14 -9.12
CA ILE A 192 -11.55 8.56 -8.83
C ILE A 192 -10.22 8.77 -8.10
N TRP A 193 -9.22 9.24 -8.83
CA TRP A 193 -7.92 9.61 -8.27
C TRP A 193 -7.98 11.05 -7.76
N TYR A 194 -7.76 11.24 -6.46
CA TYR A 194 -7.82 12.54 -5.81
C TYR A 194 -6.58 12.80 -4.96
N ILE A 195 -6.27 14.08 -4.74
CA ILE A 195 -5.12 14.52 -3.97
C ILE A 195 -5.58 14.85 -2.55
N ALA A 196 -4.85 14.35 -1.56
CA ALA A 196 -5.16 14.56 -0.15
C ALA A 196 -3.89 14.80 0.67
N PRO A 197 -3.96 15.59 1.75
CA PRO A 197 -2.93 15.57 2.78
C PRO A 197 -2.82 14.15 3.38
N TYR A 198 -1.60 13.65 3.57
CA TYR A 198 -1.39 12.27 4.03
C TYR A 198 -2.01 11.95 5.40
N ARG A 199 -2.20 12.96 6.26
CA ARG A 199 -2.84 12.82 7.57
C ARG A 199 -4.37 12.83 7.52
N GLU A 200 -4.95 13.35 6.45
CA GLU A 200 -6.41 13.57 6.33
C GLU A 200 -7.04 12.66 5.27
N ILE A 201 -6.26 11.77 4.66
CA ILE A 201 -6.67 10.90 3.57
C ILE A 201 -8.00 10.18 3.84
N LEU A 202 -8.18 9.57 5.02
CA LEU A 202 -9.41 8.85 5.36
C LEU A 202 -10.63 9.77 5.51
N ASN A 203 -10.42 10.99 6.01
CA ASN A 203 -11.50 11.96 6.18
C ASN A 203 -11.98 12.44 4.80
N LEU A 204 -11.05 12.82 3.92
CA LEU A 204 -11.37 13.21 2.54
C LEU A 204 -11.98 12.06 1.76
N LYS A 205 -11.47 10.83 1.93
CA LYS A 205 -12.04 9.62 1.32
C LYS A 205 -13.50 9.46 1.71
N SER A 206 -13.79 9.58 3.02
CA SER A 206 -15.14 9.46 3.57
C SER A 206 -16.05 10.57 3.03
N GLU A 207 -15.57 11.81 2.99
CA GLU A 207 -16.32 12.96 2.50
C GLU A 207 -16.64 12.86 1.01
N ILE A 208 -15.64 12.58 0.17
CA ILE A 208 -15.81 12.38 -1.28
C ILE A 208 -16.79 11.23 -1.53
N THR A 209 -16.59 10.09 -0.87
CA THR A 209 -17.46 8.92 -1.04
C THR A 209 -18.90 9.24 -0.69
N LYS A 210 -19.15 9.90 0.46
CA LYS A 210 -20.50 10.28 0.89
C LYS A 210 -21.15 11.24 -0.09
N GLN A 211 -20.47 12.33 -0.47
CA GLN A 211 -21.03 13.33 -1.37
C GLN A 211 -21.29 12.77 -2.77
N CYS A 212 -20.36 11.98 -3.32
CA CYS A 212 -20.56 11.33 -4.61
C CYS A 212 -21.76 10.39 -4.57
N ILE A 213 -21.84 9.48 -3.59
CA ILE A 213 -22.97 8.53 -3.48
C ILE A 213 -24.29 9.27 -3.32
N THR A 214 -24.36 10.31 -2.49
CA THR A 214 -25.59 11.10 -2.30
C THR A 214 -26.05 11.76 -3.60
N GLN A 215 -25.15 12.41 -4.34
CA GLN A 215 -25.52 13.11 -5.57
C GLN A 215 -25.83 12.16 -6.73
N LEU A 216 -25.11 11.04 -6.82
CA LEU A 216 -25.32 10.02 -7.85
C LEU A 216 -26.65 9.27 -7.63
N ASN A 217 -26.96 8.87 -6.39
CA ASN A 217 -28.25 8.21 -6.07
C ASN A 217 -29.47 9.11 -6.26
N ALA A 218 -29.29 10.44 -6.31
CA ALA A 218 -30.38 11.37 -6.59
C ALA A 218 -30.78 11.40 -8.08
N GLN A 219 -30.00 10.76 -8.97
CA GLN A 219 -30.27 10.71 -10.40
C GLN A 219 -30.94 9.38 -10.77
N GLU A 220 -32.07 9.44 -11.49
CA GLU A 220 -32.81 8.24 -11.91
C GLU A 220 -32.07 7.42 -12.99
N ASP A 221 -31.22 8.07 -13.79
CA ASP A 221 -30.45 7.48 -14.89
C ASP A 221 -29.07 6.93 -14.47
N ILE A 222 -28.78 6.94 -13.17
CA ILE A 222 -27.53 6.42 -12.60
C ILE A 222 -27.86 5.30 -11.61
N LYS A 223 -27.45 4.07 -11.92
CA LYS A 223 -27.74 2.89 -11.10
C LYS A 223 -26.45 2.37 -10.49
N LEU A 224 -26.28 2.58 -9.18
CA LEU A 224 -25.15 2.04 -8.44
C LEU A 224 -25.32 0.54 -8.21
N ILE A 225 -24.22 -0.20 -8.36
CA ILE A 225 -24.18 -1.61 -7.97
C ILE A 225 -23.76 -1.69 -6.51
N TYR A 226 -24.63 -2.29 -5.71
CA TYR A 226 -24.27 -2.82 -4.42
C TYR A 226 -23.90 -4.28 -4.64
N SER A 227 -22.74 -4.72 -4.15
CA SER A 227 -22.33 -6.13 -4.16
C SER A 227 -23.37 -6.95 -3.38
N SER A 228 -24.45 -7.33 -4.05
CA SER A 228 -25.41 -8.31 -3.57
C SER A 228 -24.84 -9.65 -3.98
N ALA A 229 -24.47 -10.46 -2.99
CA ALA A 229 -24.21 -11.87 -3.27
C ALA A 229 -25.52 -12.44 -3.84
N SER A 230 -25.60 -12.61 -5.15
CA SER A 230 -26.74 -13.25 -5.80
C SER A 230 -26.73 -14.72 -5.40
N VAL A 231 -27.41 -15.07 -4.32
CA VAL A 231 -27.68 -16.46 -3.97
C VAL A 231 -28.65 -16.98 -5.03
N TYR A 232 -28.13 -17.71 -6.00
CA TYR A 232 -28.94 -18.53 -6.90
C TYR A 232 -29.59 -19.63 -6.06
N LEU A 233 -30.80 -19.38 -5.55
CA LEU A 233 -31.66 -20.43 -5.03
C LEU A 233 -32.24 -21.18 -6.22
N GLU A 234 -31.59 -22.28 -6.59
CA GLU A 234 -32.13 -23.24 -7.53
C GLU A 234 -33.38 -23.89 -6.90
N SER A 235 -34.55 -23.33 -7.23
CA SER A 235 -35.85 -23.88 -6.86
C SER A 235 -36.01 -25.24 -7.53
N ASN A 236 -35.76 -26.28 -6.75
CA ASN A 236 -35.96 -27.67 -7.09
C ASN A 236 -37.44 -27.89 -7.47
N ARG A 237 -37.77 -27.76 -8.77
CA ARG A 237 -39.10 -28.09 -9.28
C ARG A 237 -39.33 -29.59 -9.13
N LYS A 238 -40.19 -29.92 -8.17
CA LYS A 238 -40.83 -31.22 -7.93
C LYS A 238 -40.98 -32.05 -9.21
N LYS A 239 -40.34 -33.21 -9.25
CA LYS A 239 -40.82 -34.35 -10.05
C LYS A 239 -42.17 -34.77 -9.47
N SER A 240 -43.26 -34.42 -10.17
CA SER A 240 -44.57 -35.04 -9.99
C SER A 240 -44.82 -35.97 -11.17
N THR A 241 -44.83 -37.25 -10.86
CA THR A 241 -45.12 -38.40 -11.72
C THR A 241 -46.58 -38.41 -12.17
N PHE A 242 -46.84 -38.67 -13.45
CA PHE A 242 -47.99 -39.37 -14.07
C PHE A 242 -47.58 -39.51 -15.57
N GLY A 243 -47.55 -40.65 -16.26
CA GLY A 243 -48.13 -41.97 -16.08
C GLY A 243 -48.82 -42.37 -17.40
N SER A 244 -48.15 -43.17 -18.26
CA SER A 244 -48.66 -44.05 -19.35
C SER A 244 -49.64 -43.45 -20.41
N VAL A 245 -49.52 -43.67 -21.73
CA VAL A 245 -49.74 -44.92 -22.49
C VAL A 245 -49.29 -44.74 -23.96
N GLN A 246 -48.90 -45.87 -24.57
CA GLN A 246 -48.57 -46.22 -25.96
C GLN A 246 -49.37 -45.53 -27.10
N ILE A 247 -48.72 -45.28 -28.24
CA ILE A 247 -48.72 -46.13 -29.47
C ILE A 247 -47.30 -46.13 -30.03
#